data_AF-A0A2Z4IEG6-F1
#
_entry.id   AF-A0A2Z4IEG6-F1
#
_cell.length_a   1.000
_cell.length_b   1.000
_cell.length_c   1.000
_cell.angle_alpha   90.00
_cell.angle_beta   90.00
_cell.angle_gamma   90.00
#
_symmetry.space_group_name_H-M   'P 1'
#
loop_
_entity.id
_entity.type
_entity.pdbx_description
1 polymer ?
#
loop_
_entity_poly.entity_id
_entity_poly.type
_entity_poly.pdbx_seq_one_letter_code
_entity_poly.pdbx_strand_id
1 'polypeptide(L)'
;MYGYMLQVRPETLKMEPELKSQIRQETDQLFIGEGSNCYSFSNLMTLLMVKFRKINPGIQNDNPIRASVIPKWVKMYHLRKAQYLAGHRYISSMESHPKNDMEGLKEVVDKFHPLG
;
A
#
# COMPACT_ATOMS: atom_id res chain seq x y z
N MET A 1 -6.57 10.38 6.98
CA MET A 1 -6.33 9.28 6.02
C MET A 1 -5.39 9.66 4.87
N TYR A 2 -5.35 10.92 4.40
CA TYR A 2 -4.46 11.37 3.30
C TYR A 2 -3.00 11.70 3.70
N GLY A 3 -2.70 11.81 4.99
CA GLY A 3 -1.38 12.22 5.49
C GLY A 3 -0.21 11.34 4.99
N TYR A 4 -0.45 10.03 4.83
CA TYR A 4 0.56 9.10 4.31
C TYR A 4 1.04 9.46 2.90
N MET A 5 0.11 9.78 1.97
CA MET A 5 0.47 10.08 0.58
C MET A 5 1.20 11.41 0.44
N LEU A 6 0.86 12.39 1.28
CA LEU A 6 1.40 13.74 1.22
C LEU A 6 2.73 13.87 1.95
N GLN A 7 2.92 13.15 3.06
CA GLN A 7 4.09 13.33 3.93
C GLN A 7 5.10 12.20 3.81
N VAL A 8 4.65 10.94 3.66
CA VAL A 8 5.56 9.77 3.77
C VAL A 8 6.16 9.40 2.42
N ARG A 9 5.37 9.45 1.34
CA ARG A 9 5.80 9.06 0.00
C ARG A 9 6.99 9.88 -0.56
N PRO A 10 7.03 11.22 -0.43
CA PRO A 10 8.17 12.00 -0.92
C PRO A 10 9.43 11.76 -0.08
N GLU A 11 9.29 11.59 1.23
CA GLU A 11 10.39 11.28 2.16
C GLU A 11 11.02 9.92 1.81
N THR A 12 10.21 8.89 1.53
CA THR A 12 10.72 7.55 1.16
C THR A 12 11.49 7.53 -0.15
N LEU A 13 11.18 8.43 -1.08
CA LEU A 13 11.88 8.53 -2.36
C LEU A 13 13.20 9.30 -2.25
N LYS A 14 13.35 10.16 -1.24
CA LYS A 14 14.56 10.96 -0.98
C LYS A 14 15.56 10.25 -0.07
N MET A 15 15.15 9.17 0.60
CA MET A 15 16.04 8.32 1.38
C MET A 15 16.96 7.57 0.41
N GLU A 16 18.15 8.11 0.15
CA GLU A 16 19.19 7.31 -0.50
C GLU A 16 19.56 6.13 0.41
N PRO A 17 19.70 4.91 -0.13
CA PRO A 17 20.21 3.80 0.64
C PRO A 17 21.67 4.11 1.00
N GLU A 18 21.97 4.30 2.28
CA GLU A 18 23.34 4.35 2.80
C GLU A 18 23.98 2.97 2.66
N LEU A 19 24.30 2.58 1.41
CA LEU A 19 24.93 1.31 1.10
C LEU A 19 26.42 1.44 1.42
N LYS A 20 26.79 1.20 2.69
CA LYS A 20 28.20 1.01 3.07
C LYS A 20 28.78 -0.15 2.28
N SER A 21 29.57 0.15 1.25
CA SER A 21 30.61 -0.65 0.58
C SER A 21 30.55 -2.18 0.78
N GLN A 22 29.41 -2.81 0.54
CA GLN A 22 29.33 -4.25 0.40
C GLN A 22 29.57 -4.56 -1.08
N ILE A 23 30.51 -5.47 -1.34
CA ILE A 23 30.76 -6.06 -2.65
C ILE A 23 29.39 -6.33 -3.28
N ARG A 24 29.08 -5.67 -4.41
CA ARG A 24 27.83 -5.87 -5.15
C ARG A 24 27.83 -7.31 -5.64
N GLN A 25 27.30 -8.23 -4.84
CA GLN A 25 26.92 -9.53 -5.33
C GLN A 25 25.69 -9.29 -6.20
N GLU A 26 25.77 -9.66 -7.47
CA GLU A 26 24.60 -9.68 -8.33
C GLU A 26 23.68 -10.77 -7.81
N THR A 27 22.47 -10.38 -7.41
CA THR A 27 21.46 -11.30 -6.88
C THR A 27 20.17 -11.10 -7.64
N ASP A 28 19.46 -12.18 -7.95
CA ASP A 28 18.16 -12.13 -8.64
C ASP A 28 17.01 -11.61 -7.74
N GLN A 29 17.30 -11.31 -6.47
CA GLN A 29 16.29 -10.87 -5.51
C GLN A 29 16.07 -9.35 -5.57
N LEU A 30 14.81 -8.94 -5.69
CA LEU A 30 14.44 -7.51 -5.69
C LEU A 30 14.73 -6.81 -4.35
N PHE A 31 14.69 -7.55 -3.25
CA PHE A 31 14.90 -7.03 -1.91
C PHE A 31 15.99 -7.83 -1.20
N ILE A 32 16.98 -7.12 -0.67
CA ILE A 32 18.16 -7.67 0.00
C ILE A 32 18.19 -7.07 1.41
N GLY A 33 18.36 -7.92 2.42
CA GLY A 33 18.56 -7.49 3.81
C GLY A 33 19.98 -6.95 4.05
N GLU A 34 20.13 -6.13 5.08
CA GLU A 34 21.43 -5.59 5.47
C GLU A 34 22.15 -6.54 6.45
N GLY A 35 23.38 -6.94 6.15
CA GLY A 35 24.24 -7.75 7.03
C GLY A 35 24.64 -9.12 6.48
N SER A 36 25.19 -9.98 7.34
CA SER A 36 25.78 -11.29 6.98
C SER A 36 24.78 -12.31 6.41
N ASN A 37 23.47 -12.10 6.61
CA ASN A 37 22.39 -12.90 6.02
C ASN A 37 21.54 -12.00 5.11
N CYS A 38 22.16 -11.50 4.05
CA CYS A 38 21.61 -10.50 3.13
C CYS A 38 20.42 -10.98 2.30
N TYR A 39 20.07 -12.26 2.33
CA TYR A 39 18.96 -12.83 1.55
C TYR A 39 17.63 -12.92 2.31
N SER A 40 17.61 -12.50 3.59
CA SER A 40 16.40 -12.65 4.42
C SER A 40 15.46 -11.46 4.29
N PHE A 41 14.41 -11.60 3.48
CA PHE A 41 13.31 -10.64 3.35
C PHE A 41 12.62 -10.33 4.70
N SER A 42 12.56 -11.31 5.61
CA SER A 42 11.97 -11.14 6.93
C SER A 42 12.69 -10.09 7.78
N ASN A 43 14.03 -10.05 7.70
CA ASN A 43 14.85 -9.08 8.43
C ASN A 43 14.61 -7.66 7.91
N LEU A 44 14.58 -7.49 6.59
CA LEU A 44 14.24 -6.22 5.95
C LEU A 44 12.83 -5.76 6.35
N MET A 45 11.84 -6.66 6.28
CA MET A 45 10.47 -6.33 6.65
C MET A 45 10.36 -5.89 8.11
N THR A 46 11.10 -6.55 9.01
CA THR A 46 11.15 -6.17 10.42
C THR A 46 11.73 -4.76 10.60
N LEU A 47 12.83 -4.44 9.90
CA LEU A 47 13.42 -3.10 9.91
C LEU A 47 12.46 -2.04 9.37
N LEU A 48 11.80 -2.33 8.25
CA LEU A 48 10.80 -1.43 7.65
C LEU A 48 9.63 -1.19 8.60
N MET A 49 9.12 -2.23 9.27
CA MET A 49 8.04 -2.09 10.24
C MET A 49 8.45 -1.26 11.46
N VAL A 50 9.70 -1.37 11.93
CA VAL A 50 10.24 -0.47 12.97
C VAL A 50 10.23 0.98 12.49
N LYS A 51 10.70 1.24 11.26
CA LYS A 51 10.69 2.59 10.67
C LYS A 51 9.26 3.12 10.50
N PHE A 52 8.32 2.31 10.01
CA PHE A 52 6.92 2.71 9.86
C PHE A 52 6.24 3.01 11.19
N ARG A 53 6.53 2.25 12.25
CA ARG A 53 6.03 2.55 13.60
C ARG A 53 6.53 3.88 14.16
N LYS A 54 7.76 4.29 13.83
CA LYS A 54 8.27 5.62 14.21
C LYS A 54 7.47 6.75 13.56
N ILE A 55 7.03 6.54 12.33
CA ILE A 55 6.23 7.54 11.57
C ILE A 55 4.79 7.54 12.07
N ASN A 56 4.20 6.36 12.28
CA ASN A 56 2.85 6.22 12.78
C ASN A 56 2.78 5.05 13.78
N PRO A 57 2.72 5.35 15.09
CA PRO A 57 2.65 4.33 16.14
C PRO A 57 1.43 3.41 16.05
N GLY A 58 0.37 3.81 15.33
CA GLY A 58 -0.81 2.99 15.11
C GLY A 58 -0.60 1.81 14.14
N ILE A 59 0.53 1.75 13.44
CA ILE A 59 0.84 0.65 12.50
C ILE A 59 1.47 -0.51 13.26
N GLN A 60 0.63 -1.43 13.76
CA GLN A 60 1.12 -2.63 14.46
C GLN A 60 1.57 -3.73 13.50
N ASN A 61 0.92 -3.83 12.34
CA ASN A 61 1.12 -4.85 11.31
C ASN A 61 1.01 -4.23 9.90
N ASP A 62 1.15 -5.05 8.86
CA ASP A 62 1.02 -4.62 7.45
C ASP A 62 -0.45 -4.40 7.02
N ASN A 63 -1.41 -4.90 7.79
CA ASN A 63 -2.84 -4.77 7.51
C ASN A 63 -3.30 -3.31 7.33
N PRO A 64 -2.96 -2.34 8.22
CA PRO A 64 -3.21 -0.92 8.01
C PRO A 64 -2.68 -0.37 6.68
N ILE A 65 -1.52 -0.86 6.22
CA ILE A 65 -0.91 -0.42 4.96
C ILE A 65 -1.78 -0.93 3.80
N ARG A 66 -2.14 -2.22 3.78
CA ARG A 66 -3.03 -2.80 2.77
C ARG A 66 -4.41 -2.14 2.77
N ALA A 67 -4.98 -1.92 3.95
CA ALA A 67 -6.27 -1.26 4.15
C ALA A 67 -6.27 0.21 3.67
N SER A 68 -5.11 0.85 3.53
CA SER A 68 -5.01 2.20 2.96
C SER A 68 -4.96 2.19 1.42
N VAL A 69 -4.40 1.14 0.82
CA VAL A 69 -4.14 1.05 -0.63
C VAL A 69 -5.34 0.45 -1.37
N ILE A 70 -5.94 -0.61 -0.83
CA ILE A 70 -7.04 -1.34 -1.48
C ILE A 70 -8.25 -0.42 -1.78
N PRO A 71 -8.76 0.40 -0.84
CA PRO A 71 -9.87 1.30 -1.14
C PRO A 71 -9.54 2.32 -2.23
N LYS A 72 -8.28 2.76 -2.31
CA LYS A 72 -7.83 3.66 -3.37
C LYS A 72 -7.91 2.99 -4.75
N TRP A 73 -7.52 1.73 -4.85
CA TRP A 73 -7.67 0.97 -6.10
C TRP A 73 -9.13 0.70 -6.45
N VAL A 74 -9.99 0.44 -5.46
CA VAL A 74 -11.44 0.32 -5.70
C VAL A 74 -12.00 1.61 -6.29
N LYS A 75 -11.62 2.77 -5.73
CA LYS A 75 -12.04 4.08 -6.25
C LYS A 75 -11.51 4.37 -7.67
N MET A 76 -10.29 3.96 -7.97
CA MET A 76 -9.66 4.26 -9.28
C MET A 76 -10.03 3.29 -10.40
N TYR A 77 -10.27 2.02 -10.08
CA TYR A 77 -10.28 0.94 -11.07
C TYR A 77 -11.51 0.02 -10.95
N HIS A 78 -12.44 0.33 -10.04
CA HIS A 78 -13.58 -0.52 -9.66
C HIS A 78 -13.17 -1.88 -9.05
N LEU A 79 -14.15 -2.54 -8.42
CA LEU A 79 -13.93 -3.68 -7.51
C LEU A 79 -13.17 -4.84 -8.16
N ARG A 80 -13.47 -5.17 -9.43
CA ARG A 80 -12.89 -6.33 -10.10
C ARG A 80 -11.39 -6.16 -10.42
N LYS A 81 -10.98 -4.99 -10.89
CA LYS A 81 -9.56 -4.72 -11.15
C LYS A 81 -8.78 -4.55 -9.86
N ALA A 82 -9.37 -3.91 -8.85
CA ALA A 82 -8.79 -3.84 -7.52
C ALA A 82 -8.58 -5.23 -6.88
N GLN A 83 -9.51 -6.17 -7.10
CA GLN A 83 -9.36 -7.57 -6.67
C GLN A 83 -8.10 -8.22 -7.25
N TYR A 84 -7.88 -8.09 -8.57
CA TYR A 84 -6.68 -8.62 -9.22
C TYR A 84 -5.40 -7.98 -8.69
N LEU A 85 -5.40 -6.65 -8.46
CA LEU A 85 -4.25 -5.93 -7.90
C LEU A 85 -3.95 -6.33 -6.44
N ALA A 86 -4.98 -6.65 -5.66
CA ALA A 86 -4.83 -7.11 -4.28
C ALA A 86 -4.49 -8.62 -4.16
N GLY A 87 -4.67 -9.40 -5.23
CA GLY A 87 -4.47 -10.85 -5.23
C GLY A 87 -5.54 -11.62 -4.45
N HIS A 88 -6.75 -11.06 -4.29
CA HIS A 88 -7.83 -11.70 -3.53
C HIS A 88 -8.53 -12.79 -4.36
N ARG A 89 -8.64 -13.99 -3.80
CA ARG A 89 -9.31 -15.13 -4.46
C ARG A 89 -10.80 -14.89 -4.70
N TYR A 90 -11.49 -14.29 -3.73
CA TYR A 90 -12.94 -14.05 -3.77
C TYR A 90 -13.24 -12.56 -3.72
N ILE A 91 -14.27 -12.14 -4.47
CA ILE A 91 -14.68 -10.72 -4.51
C ILE A 91 -15.32 -10.27 -3.20
N SER A 92 -15.95 -11.19 -2.47
CA SER A 92 -16.50 -10.97 -1.13
C SER A 92 -15.44 -10.51 -0.13
N SER A 93 -14.18 -10.93 -0.31
CA SER A 93 -13.05 -10.46 0.51
C SER A 93 -12.68 -8.99 0.26
N MET A 94 -13.21 -8.38 -0.81
CA MET A 94 -13.05 -6.96 -1.10
C MET A 94 -14.28 -6.12 -0.67
N GLU A 95 -15.46 -6.74 -0.50
CA GLU A 95 -16.71 -6.04 -0.19
C GLU A 95 -16.75 -5.44 1.21
N SER A 96 -15.93 -5.95 2.14
CA SER A 96 -15.78 -5.38 3.48
C SER A 96 -15.07 -4.03 3.50
N HIS A 97 -14.38 -3.65 2.41
CA HIS A 97 -13.79 -2.32 2.31
C HIS A 97 -14.90 -1.30 2.04
N PRO A 98 -15.11 -0.33 2.94
CA PRO A 98 -16.23 0.59 2.85
C PRO A 98 -16.16 1.33 1.52
N LYS A 99 -17.19 1.11 0.69
CA LYS A 99 -17.53 1.94 -0.46
C LYS A 99 -17.87 3.32 0.09
N ASN A 100 -16.87 4.16 0.33
CA ASN A 100 -17.08 5.56 0.68
C ASN A 100 -17.45 6.34 -0.60
N ASP A 101 -18.51 5.87 -1.25
CA ASP A 101 -18.96 6.25 -2.59
C ASP A 101 -20.30 7.01 -2.53
N MET A 102 -20.59 7.64 -1.38
CA MET A 102 -21.72 8.56 -1.23
C MET A 102 -21.56 9.82 -2.11
N GLU A 103 -20.36 10.11 -2.61
CA GLU A 103 -20.08 11.22 -3.52
C GLU A 103 -20.30 10.82 -4.99
N GLY A 104 -19.83 9.65 -5.44
CA GLY A 104 -19.97 9.22 -6.84
C GLY A 104 -21.40 8.78 -7.22
N LEU A 105 -22.16 8.24 -6.27
CA LEU A 105 -23.54 7.79 -6.53
C LEU A 105 -24.49 8.95 -6.82
N LYS A 106 -24.27 10.12 -6.21
CA LYS A 106 -25.08 11.33 -6.46
C LYS A 106 -24.88 11.88 -7.86
N GLU A 107 -23.64 11.94 -8.33
CA GLU A 107 -23.31 12.47 -9.67
C GLU A 107 -23.89 11.62 -10.80
N VAL A 108 -23.97 10.29 -10.63
CA VAL A 108 -24.54 9.38 -11.64
C VAL A 108 -26.07 9.42 -11.63
N VAL A 109 -26.68 9.54 -10.45
CA VAL A 109 -28.15 9.69 -10.32
C VAL A 109 -28.60 11.03 -10.93
N ASP A 110 -27.94 12.15 -10.60
CA ASP A 110 -28.26 13.46 -11.17
C ASP A 110 -28.08 13.51 -12.70
N LYS A 111 -27.12 12.76 -13.24
CA LYS A 111 -26.79 12.79 -14.66
C LYS A 111 -27.67 11.88 -15.53
N PHE A 112 -28.24 10.81 -14.97
CA PHE A 112 -28.91 9.78 -15.76
C PHE A 112 -30.33 9.41 -15.30
N HIS A 113 -30.84 9.99 -14.22
CA HIS A 113 -32.21 9.73 -13.79
C HIS A 113 -33.17 10.74 -14.48
N PRO A 114 -34.14 10.29 -15.31
CA PRO A 114 -35.04 11.17 -16.06
C PRO A 114 -36.02 12.02 -15.21
N LEU A 115 -35.94 11.98 -13.89
CA LEU A 115 -36.85 12.66 -12.96
C LEU A 115 -36.08 13.41 -11.86
N GLY A 116 -34.91 14.00 -12.17
CA GLY A 116 -34.12 14.78 -11.21
C GLY A 116 -34.95 15.59 -10.22
#